data_AF-A0A2G2LNS0-F1
#
_entry.id   AF-A0A2G2LNS0-F1
#
_cell.length_a   1.000
_cell.length_b   1.000
_cell.length_c   1.000
_cell.angle_alpha   90.00
_cell.angle_beta   90.00
_cell.angle_gamma   90.00
#
_symmetry.space_group_name_H-M   'P 1'
#
loop_
_entity.id
_entity.type
_entity.pdbx_description
1 polymer ?
#
loop_
_entity_poly.entity_id
_entity_poly.type
_entity_poly.pdbx_seq_one_letter_code
_entity_poly.pdbx_strand_id
1 'polypeptide(L)'
;MDNKLSDLYPFVYKGLLTEESLDKAGRATKHSFGDTEASLIISKLSYEMLDEEAIAIARRMALVYTAIHAFENIVRDYVKTAMSEKHAETWWEKVPTKINSRVKTRMDDDEKFKWHGTRGRAQIEYCDFGDLSSIIVVNWDVFELTLHDLEWVKSVLGVLERSRNIVMHGGVLAIQDIERIGGNIRDWVRQVG
;
A
#
# COMPACT_ATOMS: atom_id res chain seq x y z
N MET A 1 -40.98 -9.24 -30.84
CA MET A 1 -39.82 -8.41 -30.44
C MET A 1 -39.00 -9.30 -29.50
N ASP A 2 -38.45 -10.41 -30.00
CA ASP A 2 -38.15 -11.59 -29.17
C ASP A 2 -36.86 -12.33 -29.54
N ASN A 3 -35.95 -11.72 -30.31
CA ASN A 3 -34.75 -12.41 -30.77
C ASN A 3 -33.43 -11.79 -30.29
N LYS A 4 -33.48 -10.74 -29.44
CA LYS A 4 -32.26 -10.13 -28.88
C LYS A 4 -31.84 -10.76 -27.56
N LEU A 5 -32.77 -11.19 -26.70
CA LEU A 5 -32.43 -11.86 -25.44
C LEU A 5 -31.91 -13.29 -25.69
N SER A 6 -32.50 -14.02 -26.64
CA SER A 6 -32.12 -15.40 -27.00
C SER A 6 -30.67 -15.52 -27.45
N ASP A 7 -30.13 -14.51 -28.14
CA ASP A 7 -28.74 -14.48 -28.60
C ASP A 7 -27.77 -13.90 -27.53
N LEU A 8 -28.29 -13.08 -26.61
CA LEU A 8 -27.50 -12.52 -25.52
C LEU A 8 -27.13 -13.58 -24.48
N TYR A 9 -28.05 -14.50 -24.16
CA TYR A 9 -27.83 -15.56 -23.20
C TYR A 9 -26.65 -16.48 -23.57
N PRO A 10 -26.58 -17.07 -24.78
CA PRO A 10 -25.44 -17.85 -25.24
C PRO A 10 -24.14 -17.05 -25.25
N PHE A 11 -24.19 -15.75 -25.59
CA PHE A 11 -23.02 -14.89 -25.59
C PHE A 11 -22.47 -14.68 -24.17
N VAL A 12 -23.33 -14.29 -23.22
CA VAL A 12 -22.95 -14.12 -21.81
C VAL A 12 -22.48 -15.43 -21.19
N TYR A 13 -23.18 -16.53 -21.47
CA TYR A 13 -22.83 -17.84 -20.93
C TYR A 13 -21.49 -18.36 -21.48
N LYS A 14 -21.21 -18.15 -22.77
CA LYS A 14 -19.88 -18.41 -23.35
C LYS A 14 -18.81 -17.52 -22.71
N GLY A 15 -19.12 -16.25 -22.43
CA GLY A 15 -18.24 -15.36 -21.68
C GLY A 15 -17.87 -15.92 -20.31
N LEU A 16 -18.86 -16.31 -19.51
CA LEU A 16 -18.67 -16.89 -18.18
C LEU A 16 -17.91 -18.23 -18.21
N LEU A 17 -18.24 -19.12 -19.15
CA LEU A 17 -17.52 -20.39 -19.32
C LEU A 17 -16.07 -20.18 -19.77
N THR A 18 -15.83 -19.19 -20.62
CA THR A 18 -14.48 -18.84 -21.07
C THR A 18 -13.68 -18.25 -19.91
N GLU A 19 -14.29 -17.39 -19.11
CA GLU A 19 -13.68 -16.83 -17.90
C GLU A 19 -13.24 -17.93 -16.93
N GLU A 20 -14.15 -18.85 -16.60
CA GLU A 20 -13.86 -19.96 -15.69
C GLU A 20 -12.83 -20.96 -16.26
N SER A 21 -12.83 -21.17 -17.59
CA SER A 21 -11.82 -21.99 -18.25
C SER A 21 -10.44 -21.33 -18.21
N LEU A 22 -10.40 -20.00 -18.36
CA LEU A 22 -9.17 -19.22 -18.26
C LEU A 22 -8.63 -19.19 -16.83
N ASP A 23 -9.50 -19.08 -15.82
CA ASP A 23 -9.10 -19.14 -14.40
C ASP A 23 -8.51 -20.51 -14.05
N LYS A 24 -9.15 -21.61 -14.50
CA LYS A 24 -8.59 -22.98 -14.36
C LYS A 24 -7.29 -23.20 -15.13
N ALA A 25 -7.13 -22.55 -16.28
CA ALA A 25 -5.89 -22.58 -17.05
C ALA A 25 -4.78 -21.69 -16.47
N GLY A 26 -5.06 -20.97 -15.37
CA GLY A 26 -4.09 -20.11 -14.69
C GLY A 26 -3.83 -18.81 -15.43
N ARG A 27 -4.86 -18.15 -15.99
CA ARG A 27 -4.68 -16.85 -16.65
C ARG A 27 -3.97 -15.88 -15.71
N ALA A 28 -2.89 -15.28 -16.20
CA ALA A 28 -2.25 -14.17 -15.53
C ALA A 28 -3.11 -12.92 -15.77
N THR A 29 -4.10 -12.67 -14.91
CA THR A 29 -4.67 -11.33 -14.81
C THR A 29 -3.55 -10.41 -14.36
N LYS A 30 -3.29 -9.35 -15.12
CA LYS A 30 -2.06 -8.55 -14.94
C LYS A 30 -1.94 -7.95 -13.52
N HIS A 31 -3.03 -7.88 -12.74
CA HIS A 31 -3.07 -7.26 -11.41
C HIS A 31 -4.18 -7.74 -10.44
N SER A 32 -4.81 -8.92 -10.59
CA SER A 32 -5.73 -9.39 -9.52
C SER A 32 -5.04 -10.44 -8.66
N PHE A 33 -4.89 -10.16 -7.37
CA PHE A 33 -4.82 -11.21 -6.36
C PHE A 33 -6.06 -12.10 -6.56
N GLY A 34 -5.88 -13.22 -7.25
CA GLY A 34 -6.99 -14.09 -7.62
C GLY A 34 -7.52 -14.86 -6.42
N ASP A 35 -8.80 -15.23 -6.45
CA ASP A 35 -9.43 -16.07 -5.42
C ASP A 35 -8.64 -17.37 -5.17
N THR A 36 -7.89 -17.83 -6.17
CA THR A 36 -6.99 -18.99 -6.12
C THR A 36 -5.77 -18.77 -5.22
N GLU A 37 -5.12 -17.60 -5.29
CA GLU A 37 -3.95 -17.27 -4.46
C GLU A 37 -4.37 -17.00 -3.02
N ALA A 38 -5.48 -16.29 -2.84
CA ALA A 38 -6.10 -16.07 -1.53
C ALA A 38 -6.38 -17.40 -0.82
N SER A 39 -7.04 -18.33 -1.53
CA SER A 39 -7.37 -19.65 -1.02
C SER A 39 -6.13 -20.49 -0.71
N LEU A 40 -5.10 -20.42 -1.56
CA LEU A 40 -3.82 -21.08 -1.30
C LEU A 40 -3.17 -20.54 -0.03
N ILE A 41 -3.08 -19.22 0.14
CA ILE A 41 -2.50 -18.61 1.34
C ILE A 41 -3.29 -19.02 2.59
N ILE A 42 -4.62 -18.93 2.55
CA ILE A 42 -5.47 -19.36 3.68
C ILE A 42 -5.21 -20.83 4.05
N SER A 43 -5.08 -21.71 3.05
CA SER A 43 -4.78 -23.13 3.28
C SER A 43 -3.41 -23.37 3.94
N LYS A 44 -2.47 -22.44 3.82
CA LYS A 44 -1.13 -22.53 4.43
C LYS A 44 -1.05 -21.90 5.82
N LEU A 45 -2.03 -21.08 6.20
CA LEU A 45 -2.03 -20.34 7.46
C LEU A 45 -2.87 -20.98 8.57
N SER A 46 -3.42 -22.18 8.33
CA SER A 46 -4.18 -22.97 9.32
C SER A 46 -5.31 -22.17 9.99
N TYR A 47 -6.09 -21.41 9.22
CA TYR A 47 -7.17 -20.57 9.76
C TYR A 47 -8.20 -21.36 10.57
N GLU A 48 -8.39 -22.65 10.25
CA GLU A 48 -9.26 -23.58 10.98
C GLU A 48 -8.87 -23.77 12.45
N MET A 49 -7.64 -23.43 12.84
CA MET A 49 -7.14 -23.53 14.21
C MET A 49 -7.29 -22.21 14.99
N LEU A 50 -7.79 -21.16 14.37
CA LEU A 50 -7.90 -19.82 14.95
C LEU A 50 -9.35 -19.48 15.29
N ASP A 51 -9.53 -18.55 16.22
CA ASP A 51 -10.84 -18.03 16.60
C ASP A 51 -11.51 -17.26 15.45
N GLU A 52 -12.77 -17.58 15.17
CA GLU A 52 -13.51 -17.00 14.03
C GLU A 52 -13.77 -15.50 14.19
N GLU A 53 -14.04 -15.04 15.41
CA GLU A 53 -14.27 -13.62 15.70
C GLU A 53 -12.97 -12.81 15.51
N ALA A 54 -11.84 -13.34 16.01
CA ALA A 54 -10.53 -12.75 15.79
C ALA A 54 -10.18 -12.69 14.29
N ILE A 55 -10.49 -13.73 13.50
CA ILE A 55 -10.31 -13.70 12.04
C ILE A 55 -11.18 -12.62 11.39
N ALA A 56 -12.44 -12.48 11.80
CA ALA A 56 -13.34 -11.47 11.24
C ALA A 56 -12.82 -10.04 11.49
N ILE A 57 -12.33 -9.77 12.70
CA ILE A 57 -11.70 -8.49 13.06
C ILE A 57 -10.44 -8.25 12.23
N ALA A 58 -9.56 -9.26 12.11
CA ALA A 58 -8.34 -9.16 11.33
C ALA A 58 -8.62 -8.90 9.84
N ARG A 59 -9.61 -9.57 9.25
CA ARG A 59 -10.05 -9.34 7.87
C ARG A 59 -10.55 -7.91 7.66
N ARG A 60 -11.32 -7.38 8.60
CA ARG A 60 -11.78 -5.98 8.55
C ARG A 60 -10.59 -5.01 8.59
N MET A 61 -9.60 -5.25 9.44
CA MET A 61 -8.40 -4.40 9.52
C MET A 61 -7.46 -4.58 8.32
N ALA A 62 -7.44 -5.77 7.69
CA ALA A 62 -6.67 -6.01 6.48
C ALA A 62 -7.09 -5.07 5.34
N LEU A 63 -8.38 -4.76 5.18
CA LEU A 63 -8.87 -3.79 4.20
C LEU A 63 -8.24 -2.40 4.40
N VAL A 64 -8.16 -1.96 5.67
CA VAL A 64 -7.57 -0.67 6.02
C VAL A 64 -6.07 -0.70 5.81
N TYR A 65 -5.40 -1.79 6.23
CA TYR A 65 -3.99 -2.01 5.99
C TYR A 65 -3.64 -1.93 4.51
N THR A 66 -4.42 -2.57 3.63
CA THR A 66 -4.20 -2.54 2.19
C THR A 66 -4.20 -1.12 1.65
N ALA A 67 -5.16 -0.29 2.05
CA ALA A 67 -5.23 1.11 1.62
C ALA A 67 -4.03 1.92 2.12
N ILE A 68 -3.67 1.77 3.40
CA ILE A 68 -2.52 2.46 4.00
C ILE A 68 -1.21 2.05 3.32
N HIS A 69 -1.00 0.74 3.12
CA HIS A 69 0.21 0.20 2.51
C HIS A 69 0.36 0.67 1.05
N ALA A 70 -0.72 0.61 0.27
CA ALA A 70 -0.71 1.11 -1.10
C ALA A 70 -0.38 2.62 -1.13
N PHE A 71 -0.98 3.40 -0.24
CA PHE A 71 -0.72 4.83 -0.16
C PHE A 71 0.70 5.16 0.30
N GLU A 72 1.26 4.41 1.25
CA GLU A 72 2.66 4.56 1.68
C GLU A 72 3.62 4.39 0.49
N ASN A 73 3.38 3.41 -0.37
CA ASN A 73 4.17 3.22 -1.60
C ASN A 73 3.99 4.35 -2.60
N ILE A 74 2.76 4.89 -2.77
CA ILE A 74 2.53 6.08 -3.61
C ILE A 74 3.35 7.26 -3.11
N VAL A 75 3.38 7.52 -1.79
CA VAL A 75 4.17 8.62 -1.22
C VAL A 75 5.68 8.35 -1.37
N ARG A 76 6.14 7.10 -1.18
CA ARG A 76 7.55 6.73 -1.43
C ARG A 76 7.97 7.01 -2.87
N ASP A 77 7.15 6.60 -3.83
CA ASP A 77 7.44 6.79 -5.26
C ASP A 77 7.43 8.27 -5.64
N TYR A 78 6.49 9.05 -5.10
CA TYR A 78 6.46 10.50 -5.27
C TYR A 78 7.73 11.17 -4.73
N VAL A 79 8.10 10.88 -3.48
CA VAL A 79 9.31 11.45 -2.86
C VAL A 79 10.56 11.06 -3.64
N LYS A 80 10.68 9.78 -4.03
CA LYS A 80 11.80 9.29 -4.83
C LYS A 80 11.90 10.04 -6.16
N THR A 81 10.77 10.20 -6.86
CA THR A 81 10.73 10.85 -8.17
C THR A 81 11.12 12.32 -8.07
N ALA A 82 10.45 13.10 -7.20
CA ALA A 82 10.73 14.52 -7.04
C ALA A 82 12.18 14.80 -6.60
N MET A 83 12.70 14.02 -5.65
CA MET A 83 14.10 14.15 -5.20
C MET A 83 15.09 13.79 -6.31
N SER A 84 14.81 12.73 -7.09
CA SER A 84 15.67 12.32 -8.20
C SER A 84 15.64 13.32 -9.35
N GLU A 85 14.52 14.00 -9.60
CA GLU A 85 14.43 15.04 -10.63
C GLU A 85 15.29 16.27 -10.28
N LYS A 86 15.32 16.67 -9.00
CA LYS A 86 16.11 17.84 -8.56
C LYS A 86 17.58 17.53 -8.34
N HIS A 87 17.90 16.34 -7.82
CA HIS A 87 19.24 16.00 -7.35
C HIS A 87 19.89 14.83 -8.10
N ALA A 88 19.25 14.29 -9.13
CA ALA A 88 19.73 13.15 -9.92
C ALA A 88 20.10 11.95 -9.03
N GLU A 89 21.17 11.23 -9.35
CA GLU A 89 21.57 10.00 -8.64
C GLU A 89 22.03 10.24 -7.20
N THR A 90 22.45 11.47 -6.85
CA THR A 90 22.93 11.81 -5.49
C THR A 90 21.80 12.25 -4.55
N TRP A 91 20.54 12.11 -4.96
CA TRP A 91 19.39 12.56 -4.18
C TRP A 91 19.34 11.96 -2.77
N TRP A 92 19.79 10.71 -2.60
CA TRP A 92 19.79 10.06 -1.28
C TRP A 92 20.74 10.76 -0.28
N GLU A 93 21.78 11.44 -0.76
CA GLU A 93 22.69 12.21 0.10
C GLU A 93 22.01 13.43 0.73
N LYS A 94 20.85 13.86 0.20
CA LYS A 94 20.03 14.96 0.73
C LYS A 94 19.01 14.49 1.79
N VAL A 95 18.90 13.18 2.00
CA VAL A 95 18.05 12.62 3.07
C VAL A 95 18.68 12.90 4.44
N PRO A 96 17.89 13.32 5.45
CA PRO A 96 18.46 13.65 6.76
C PRO A 96 19.22 12.49 7.40
N THR A 97 20.37 12.77 8.02
CA THR A 97 21.27 11.75 8.59
C THR A 97 20.58 10.78 9.54
N LYS A 98 19.61 11.27 10.33
CA LYS A 98 18.82 10.45 11.26
C LYS A 98 17.96 9.40 10.55
N ILE A 99 17.44 9.72 9.37
CA ILE A 99 16.65 8.80 8.55
C ILE A 99 17.58 7.77 7.93
N ASN A 100 18.73 8.21 7.40
CA ASN A 100 19.73 7.33 6.82
C ASN A 100 20.25 6.29 7.83
N SER A 101 20.56 6.70 9.06
CA SER A 101 21.00 5.75 10.10
C SER A 101 19.91 4.73 10.46
N ARG A 102 18.65 5.17 10.58
CA ARG A 102 17.51 4.28 10.83
C ARG A 102 17.28 3.28 9.72
N VAL A 103 17.30 3.74 8.46
CA VAL A 103 17.19 2.88 7.27
C VAL A 103 18.31 1.85 7.26
N LYS A 104 19.55 2.27 7.49
CA LYS A 104 20.71 1.37 7.55
C LYS A 104 20.52 0.28 8.60
N THR A 105 20.11 0.65 9.82
CA THR A 105 19.82 -0.35 10.87
C THR A 105 18.75 -1.35 10.43
N ARG A 106 17.66 -0.89 9.80
CA ARG A 106 16.59 -1.77 9.31
C ARG A 106 17.09 -2.70 8.19
N MET A 107 17.98 -2.23 7.31
CA MET A 107 18.59 -3.05 6.26
C MET A 107 19.54 -4.11 6.86
N ASP A 108 20.43 -3.69 7.76
CA ASP A 108 21.38 -4.58 8.45
C ASP A 108 20.64 -5.66 9.26
N ASP A 109 19.49 -5.33 9.84
CA ASP A 109 18.65 -6.28 10.55
C ASP A 109 17.96 -7.28 9.61
N ASP A 110 17.42 -6.84 8.48
CA ASP A 110 16.83 -7.73 7.47
C ASP A 110 17.88 -8.71 6.89
N GLU A 111 19.13 -8.25 6.69
CA GLU A 111 20.23 -9.10 6.20
C GLU A 111 20.60 -10.26 7.15
N LYS A 112 20.37 -10.08 8.46
CA LYS A 112 20.63 -11.15 9.46
C LYS A 112 19.64 -12.30 9.33
N PHE A 113 18.42 -12.06 8.85
CA PHE A 113 17.33 -13.04 8.83
C PHE A 113 17.01 -13.53 7.41
N LYS A 114 17.98 -14.20 6.78
CA LYS A 114 17.89 -14.70 5.38
C LYS A 114 16.73 -15.65 5.07
N TRP A 115 16.06 -16.21 6.08
CA TRP A 115 14.89 -17.08 5.93
C TRP A 115 13.58 -16.29 5.78
N HIS A 116 13.61 -14.96 5.96
CA HIS A 116 12.46 -14.08 5.80
C HIS A 116 12.65 -13.17 4.58
N GLY A 117 11.55 -12.72 3.97
CA GLY A 117 11.60 -11.82 2.81
C GLY A 117 12.17 -10.46 3.21
N THR A 118 13.01 -9.88 2.34
CA THR A 118 13.52 -8.52 2.50
C THR A 118 12.48 -7.50 2.02
N ARG A 119 12.39 -6.33 2.67
CA ARG A 119 11.47 -5.25 2.26
C ARG A 119 11.76 -4.70 0.86
N GLY A 120 12.98 -4.87 0.38
CA GLY A 120 13.39 -4.63 -1.00
C GLY A 120 14.88 -4.32 -1.09
N ARG A 121 15.32 -3.65 -2.15
CA ARG A 121 16.74 -3.31 -2.39
C ARG A 121 17.04 -1.82 -2.24
N ALA A 122 16.04 -0.95 -2.36
CA ALA A 122 16.22 0.49 -2.33
C ALA A 122 15.99 1.04 -0.91
N GLN A 123 16.83 1.99 -0.50
CA GLN A 123 16.78 2.56 0.86
C GLN A 123 15.42 3.22 1.18
N ILE A 124 14.73 3.78 0.17
CA ILE A 124 13.40 4.39 0.35
C ILE A 124 12.31 3.38 0.76
N GLU A 125 12.48 2.10 0.42
CA GLU A 125 11.54 1.02 0.79
C GLU A 125 11.55 0.74 2.30
N TYR A 126 12.59 1.23 3.00
CA TYR A 126 12.74 1.16 4.44
C TYR A 126 12.23 2.41 5.17
N CYS A 127 11.71 3.40 4.46
CA CYS A 127 11.14 4.63 5.03
C CYS A 127 9.64 4.47 5.32
N ASP A 128 9.16 4.87 6.50
CA ASP A 128 7.74 4.99 6.85
C ASP A 128 7.18 6.41 6.63
N PHE A 129 5.90 6.69 6.94
CA PHE A 129 5.33 8.02 6.74
C PHE A 129 6.05 9.09 7.57
N GLY A 130 6.50 8.75 8.78
CA GLY A 130 7.30 9.63 9.61
C GLY A 130 8.65 9.99 8.97
N ASP A 131 9.34 9.02 8.38
CA ASP A 131 10.54 9.22 7.57
C ASP A 131 10.27 10.14 6.37
N LEU A 132 9.24 9.82 5.58
CA LEU A 132 8.87 10.54 4.36
C LEU A 132 8.49 11.99 4.65
N SER A 133 7.70 12.22 5.71
CA SER A 133 7.37 13.56 6.19
C SER A 133 8.63 14.36 6.54
N SER A 134 9.59 13.73 7.23
CA SER A 134 10.86 14.38 7.60
C SER A 134 11.72 14.73 6.36
N ILE A 135 11.74 13.85 5.35
CA ILE A 135 12.44 14.11 4.08
C ILE A 135 11.82 15.31 3.36
N ILE A 136 10.49 15.36 3.27
CA ILE A 136 9.75 16.45 2.62
C ILE A 136 10.00 17.78 3.32
N VAL A 137 9.94 17.80 4.65
CA VAL A 137 10.11 19.03 5.44
C VAL A 137 11.52 19.61 5.29
N VAL A 138 12.55 18.77 5.31
CA VAL A 138 13.94 19.23 5.20
C VAL A 138 14.28 19.71 3.78
N ASN A 139 13.67 19.10 2.76
CA ASN A 139 13.90 19.42 1.36
C ASN A 139 12.67 20.12 0.75
N TRP A 140 12.03 21.04 1.50
CA TRP A 140 10.75 21.63 1.11
C TRP A 140 10.79 22.34 -0.25
N ASP A 141 11.93 22.92 -0.60
CA ASP A 141 12.21 23.55 -1.89
C ASP A 141 12.10 22.58 -3.09
N VAL A 142 12.12 21.27 -2.87
CA VAL A 142 11.84 20.25 -3.90
C VAL A 142 10.34 20.12 -4.14
N PHE A 143 9.53 20.30 -3.09
CA PHE A 143 8.12 19.91 -3.08
C PHE A 143 7.15 21.09 -3.16
N GLU A 144 7.58 22.31 -2.84
CA GLU A 144 6.72 23.49 -2.65
C GLU A 144 5.89 23.89 -3.89
N LEU A 145 6.30 23.47 -5.09
CA LEU A 145 5.54 23.71 -6.33
C LEU A 145 4.30 22.83 -6.45
N THR A 146 4.32 21.63 -5.85
CA THR A 146 3.23 20.64 -5.92
C THR A 146 2.49 20.55 -4.58
N LEU A 147 3.23 20.60 -3.48
CA LEU A 147 2.71 20.62 -2.12
C LEU A 147 2.65 22.08 -1.66
N HIS A 148 1.45 22.65 -1.59
CA HIS A 148 1.25 24.07 -1.29
C HIS A 148 1.35 24.41 0.20
N ASP A 149 1.26 23.42 1.08
CA ASP A 149 1.24 23.61 2.54
C ASP A 149 2.00 22.48 3.26
N LEU A 150 3.11 22.85 3.90
CA LEU A 150 3.98 21.95 4.65
C LEU A 150 3.32 21.40 5.93
N GLU A 151 2.49 22.20 6.61
CA GLU A 151 1.79 21.74 7.81
C GLU A 151 0.64 20.81 7.48
N TRP A 152 -0.04 21.04 6.35
CA TRP A 152 -1.00 20.08 5.82
C TRP A 152 -0.34 18.73 5.52
N VAL A 153 0.82 18.71 4.86
CA VAL A 153 1.58 17.46 4.59
C VAL A 153 1.91 16.72 5.88
N LYS A 154 2.46 17.43 6.88
CA LYS A 154 2.77 16.85 8.20
C LYS A 154 1.51 16.27 8.86
N SER A 155 0.39 16.97 8.78
CA SER A 155 -0.89 16.53 9.33
C SER A 155 -1.36 15.23 8.67
N VAL A 156 -1.41 15.21 7.34
CA VAL A 156 -1.84 14.04 6.55
C VAL A 156 -0.99 12.82 6.87
N LEU A 157 0.33 12.93 6.72
CA LEU A 157 1.25 11.82 6.96
C LEU A 157 1.28 11.41 8.44
N GLY A 158 1.15 12.37 9.36
CA GLY A 158 1.11 12.09 10.80
C GLY A 158 -0.18 11.42 11.28
N VAL A 159 -1.32 11.63 10.61
CA VAL A 159 -2.55 10.88 10.87
C VAL A 159 -2.41 9.46 10.36
N LEU A 160 -1.90 9.29 9.13
CA LEU A 160 -1.74 7.98 8.50
C LEU A 160 -0.72 7.10 9.23
N GLU A 161 0.39 7.67 9.69
CA GLU A 161 1.37 6.99 10.55
C GLU A 161 0.72 6.43 11.83
N ARG A 162 -0.12 7.23 12.50
CA ARG A 162 -0.82 6.80 13.71
C ARG A 162 -1.80 5.67 13.43
N SER A 163 -2.61 5.80 12.38
CA SER A 163 -3.53 4.75 11.96
C SER A 163 -2.81 3.45 11.56
N ARG A 164 -1.72 3.57 10.82
CA ARG A 164 -0.85 2.45 10.40
C ARG A 164 -0.32 1.69 11.61
N ASN A 165 0.17 2.40 12.63
CA ASN A 165 0.69 1.78 13.84
C ASN A 165 -0.40 1.05 14.65
N ILE A 166 -1.61 1.61 14.74
CA ILE A 166 -2.74 0.92 15.39
C ILE A 166 -3.06 -0.40 14.68
N VAL A 167 -3.22 -0.35 13.35
CA VAL A 167 -3.57 -1.53 12.54
C VAL A 167 -2.49 -2.61 12.61
N MET A 168 -1.21 -2.23 12.59
CA MET A 168 -0.10 -3.19 12.64
C MET A 168 0.15 -3.79 14.03
N HIS A 169 -0.30 -3.15 15.10
CA HIS A 169 -0.14 -3.65 16.48
C HIS A 169 -1.42 -4.30 17.05
N GLY A 170 -2.31 -4.77 16.17
CA GLY A 170 -3.52 -5.52 16.55
C GLY A 170 -4.67 -4.65 17.05
N GLY A 171 -4.60 -3.34 16.85
CA GLY A 171 -5.69 -2.43 17.20
C GLY A 171 -6.81 -2.42 16.16
N VAL A 172 -7.99 -2.00 16.60
CA VAL A 172 -9.19 -1.87 15.75
C VAL A 172 -9.57 -0.40 15.62
N LEU A 173 -9.72 0.06 14.39
CA LEU A 173 -10.13 1.43 14.12
C LEU A 173 -11.65 1.58 14.10
N ALA A 174 -12.14 2.70 14.66
CA ALA A 174 -13.52 3.12 14.53
C ALA A 174 -13.81 3.57 13.09
N ILE A 175 -15.08 3.57 12.69
CA ILE A 175 -15.45 3.95 11.31
C ILE A 175 -15.04 5.39 10.99
N GLN A 176 -15.12 6.29 11.96
CA GLN A 176 -14.73 7.70 11.81
C GLN A 176 -13.23 7.86 11.53
N ASP A 177 -12.39 7.00 12.11
CA ASP A 177 -10.95 6.99 11.84
C ASP A 177 -10.66 6.45 10.44
N ILE A 178 -11.41 5.42 10.01
CA ILE A 178 -11.31 4.87 8.65
C ILE A 178 -11.73 5.93 7.61
N GLU A 179 -12.80 6.67 7.87
CA GLU A 179 -13.23 7.78 7.01
C GLU A 179 -12.16 8.88 6.93
N ARG A 180 -11.51 9.21 8.04
CA ARG A 180 -10.41 10.18 8.07
C ARG A 180 -9.21 9.72 7.24
N ILE A 181 -8.84 8.44 7.31
CA ILE A 181 -7.80 7.84 6.46
C ILE A 181 -8.17 8.02 4.99
N GLY A 182 -9.39 7.62 4.61
CA GLY A 182 -9.88 7.72 3.23
C GLY A 182 -9.94 9.17 2.72
N GLY A 183 -10.33 10.12 3.58
CA GLY A 183 -10.32 11.54 3.28
C GLY A 183 -8.91 12.06 2.99
N ASN A 184 -7.96 11.80 3.90
CA ASN A 184 -6.56 12.21 3.72
C ASN A 184 -5.91 11.63 2.46
N ILE A 185 -6.16 10.35 2.15
CA ILE A 185 -5.68 9.73 0.92
C ILE A 185 -6.27 10.42 -0.31
N ARG A 186 -7.59 10.69 -0.31
CA ARG A 186 -8.27 11.36 -1.43
C ARG A 186 -7.75 12.77 -1.65
N ASP A 187 -7.56 13.52 -0.57
CA ASP A 187 -7.07 14.89 -0.65
C ASP A 187 -5.62 14.93 -1.16
N TRP A 188 -4.78 14.01 -0.71
CA TRP A 188 -3.43 13.86 -1.26
C TRP A 188 -3.42 13.55 -2.75
N VAL A 189 -4.20 12.56 -3.18
CA VAL A 189 -4.27 12.16 -4.59
C VAL A 189 -4.76 13.31 -5.48
N ARG A 190 -5.71 14.12 -5.00
CA ARG A 190 -6.19 15.31 -5.75
C ARG A 190 -5.17 16.42 -5.87
N GLN A 191 -4.23 16.50 -4.94
CA GLN A 191 -3.22 17.55 -4.92
C GLN A 191 -1.96 17.16 -5.71
N VAL A 192 -1.58 15.88 -5.65
CA VAL A 192 -0.33 15.37 -6.24
C VAL A 192 -0.55 14.71 -7.61
N GLY A 193 -1.74 14.14 -7.85
CA GLY A 193 -2.10 13.48 -9.12
C GLY A 193 -2.82 14.40 -10.08
#